data_AF-A0A2S5NQ95-F1
#
_entry.id   AF-A0A2S5NQ95-F1
#
_cell.length_a   1.000
_cell.length_b   1.000
_cell.length_c   1.000
_cell.angle_alpha   90.00
_cell.angle_beta   90.00
_cell.angle_gamma   90.00
#
_symmetry.space_group_name_H-M   'P 1'
#
loop_
_entity.id
_entity.type
_entity.pdbx_description
1 polymer ?
#
loop_
_entity_poly.entity_id
_entity_poly.type
_entity_poly.pdbx_seq_one_letter_code
_entity_poly.pdbx_strand_id
1 'polypeptide(L)' 'TDKEGKYTGPTVEEKIAKMDTDKNGFADVFEVRAYLVALHGSEYQKDILDKWEASASGKSCSTPFAKELYTDKTY' A
#
# COMPACT_ATOMS: atom_id res chain seq x y z
N THR A 1 17.90 17.48 -6.85
CA THR A 1 17.26 18.69 -7.40
C THR A 1 18.29 19.42 -8.23
N ASP A 2 17.98 19.78 -9.46
CA ASP A 2 18.89 20.56 -10.31
C ASP A 2 18.94 22.03 -9.88
N LYS A 3 19.78 22.81 -10.58
CA LYS A 3 19.96 24.25 -10.40
C LYS A 3 18.69 25.06 -10.69
N GLU A 4 17.65 24.45 -11.26
CA GLU A 4 16.36 25.06 -11.59
C GLU A 4 15.25 24.65 -10.60
N GLY A 5 15.60 23.93 -9.53
CA GLY A 5 14.64 23.50 -8.51
C GLY A 5 13.77 22.31 -8.95
N LYS A 6 14.02 21.72 -10.11
CA LYS A 6 13.31 20.50 -10.53
C LYS A 6 13.91 19.28 -9.83
N TYR A 7 13.02 18.42 -9.35
CA TYR A 7 13.39 17.16 -8.74
C TYR A 7 14.04 16.26 -9.81
N THR A 8 15.35 16.10 -9.71
CA THR A 8 16.18 15.21 -10.56
C THR A 8 16.38 13.81 -9.95
N GLY A 9 15.65 13.50 -8.88
CA GLY A 9 15.66 12.13 -8.35
C GLY A 9 14.92 11.19 -9.28
N PRO A 10 15.08 9.88 -9.10
CA PRO A 10 14.41 8.88 -9.94
C PRO A 10 12.91 9.14 -9.96
N THR A 11 12.30 9.00 -11.13
CA THR A 11 10.87 9.23 -11.30
C THR A 11 10.07 8.25 -10.47
N VAL A 12 8.78 8.55 -10.25
CA VAL A 12 7.89 7.63 -9.54
C VAL A 12 7.84 6.30 -10.31
N GLU A 13 7.83 6.32 -11.63
CA GLU A 13 7.85 5.10 -12.45
C GLU A 13 9.14 4.29 -12.26
N GLU A 14 10.32 4.93 -12.22
CA GLU A 14 11.58 4.23 -11.98
C GLU A 14 11.65 3.61 -10.59
N LYS A 15 11.01 4.23 -9.59
CA LYS A 15 10.90 3.66 -8.26
C LYS A 15 9.94 2.48 -8.23
N ILE A 16 8.80 2.58 -8.90
CA ILE A 16 7.83 1.48 -9.02
C ILE A 16 8.48 0.29 -9.74
N ALA A 17 9.22 0.52 -10.83
CA ALA A 17 9.94 -0.53 -11.53
C ALA A 17 11.02 -1.23 -10.67
N LYS A 18 11.50 -0.59 -9.60
CA LYS A 18 12.40 -1.22 -8.62
C LYS A 18 11.66 -1.94 -7.49
N MET A 19 10.41 -1.58 -7.23
CA MET A 19 9.55 -2.22 -6.23
C MET A 19 8.88 -3.46 -6.80
N ASP A 20 8.46 -3.42 -8.07
CA ASP A 20 7.80 -4.49 -8.83
C ASP A 20 8.80 -5.65 -9.09
N THR A 21 8.87 -6.55 -8.12
CA THR A 21 9.78 -7.71 -8.14
C THR A 21 9.20 -8.86 -8.94
N ASP A 22 7.87 -9.02 -8.92
CA ASP A 22 7.16 -10.04 -9.67
C ASP A 22 6.92 -9.66 -11.15
N LYS A 23 7.26 -8.41 -11.53
CA LYS A 23 7.15 -7.85 -12.88
C LYS A 23 5.73 -7.90 -13.42
N ASN A 24 4.74 -7.78 -12.53
CA ASN A 24 3.34 -7.75 -12.91
C ASN A 24 2.90 -6.36 -13.45
N GLY A 25 3.78 -5.35 -13.34
CA GLY A 25 3.53 -3.96 -13.75
C GLY A 25 3.01 -3.05 -12.63
N PHE A 26 2.87 -3.57 -11.40
CA PHE A 26 2.37 -2.86 -10.23
C PHE A 26 3.18 -3.29 -8.99
N ALA A 27 3.40 -2.38 -8.05
CA ALA A 27 4.00 -2.75 -6.78
C ALA A 27 2.88 -3.07 -5.78
N ASP A 28 2.86 -4.29 -5.24
CA ASP A 28 1.92 -4.67 -4.19
C ASP A 28 2.30 -4.05 -2.82
N VAL A 29 1.40 -4.12 -1.84
CA VAL A 29 1.64 -3.53 -0.52
C VAL A 29 2.82 -4.17 0.21
N PHE A 30 3.10 -5.45 -0.03
CA PHE A 30 4.23 -6.17 0.56
C PHE A 30 5.55 -5.77 -0.10
N GLU A 31 5.56 -5.57 -1.42
CA GLU A 31 6.69 -5.10 -2.21
C GLU A 31 7.04 -3.65 -1.86
N VAL A 32 6.04 -2.77 -1.72
CA VAL A 32 6.27 -1.39 -1.27
C VAL A 32 6.78 -1.38 0.18
N ARG A 33 6.23 -2.21 1.07
CA ARG A 33 6.72 -2.35 2.44
C ARG A 33 8.17 -2.86 2.47
N ALA A 34 8.49 -3.89 1.70
CA ALA A 34 9.83 -4.43 1.60
C ALA A 34 10.83 -3.38 1.08
N TYR A 35 10.44 -2.60 0.07
CA TYR A 35 11.26 -1.53 -0.48
C TYR A 35 11.50 -0.39 0.53
N LEU A 36 10.45 0.03 1.25
CA LEU A 36 10.58 1.07 2.28
C LEU A 36 11.44 0.62 3.46
N VAL A 37 11.30 -0.64 3.89
CA VAL A 37 12.15 -1.24 4.92
C VAL A 37 13.61 -1.33 4.46
N ALA A 38 13.85 -1.68 3.19
CA ALA A 38 15.20 -1.73 2.63
C ALA A 38 15.88 -0.35 2.56
N LEU A 39 15.11 0.73 2.34
CA LEU A 39 15.63 2.09 2.27
C LEU A 39 15.80 2.78 3.62
N HIS A 40 14.83 2.63 4.52
CA HIS A 40 14.70 3.44 5.73
C HIS A 40 14.80 2.62 7.03
N GLY A 41 14.86 1.29 6.94
CA GLY A 41 14.87 0.38 8.08
C GLY A 41 13.48 -0.08 8.51
N SER A 42 13.44 -1.09 9.37
CA SER A 42 12.24 -1.82 9.78
C SER A 42 11.24 -1.02 10.63
N GLU A 43 11.64 0.14 11.15
CA GLU A 43 10.78 1.00 11.96
C GLU A 43 10.12 2.14 11.16
N TYR A 44 10.47 2.28 9.89
CA TYR A 44 9.94 3.36 9.05
C TYR A 44 8.42 3.25 8.89
N GLN A 45 7.69 4.20 9.50
CA GLN A 45 6.23 4.31 9.42
C GLN A 45 5.48 2.99 9.66
N LYS A 46 5.99 2.16 10.58
CA LYS A 46 5.46 0.83 10.87
C LYS A 46 3.95 0.80 11.07
N ASP A 47 3.39 1.68 11.89
CA ASP A 47 1.94 1.76 12.11
C ASP A 47 1.12 2.04 10.84
N ILE A 48 1.67 2.81 9.91
CA ILE A 48 1.00 3.14 8.65
C ILE A 48 1.12 1.95 7.69
N LEU A 49 2.30 1.34 7.59
CA LEU A 49 2.53 0.18 6.74
C LEU A 49 1.74 -1.04 7.21
N ASP A 50 1.67 -1.27 8.53
CA ASP A 50 0.88 -2.37 9.10
C ASP A 50 -0.63 -2.14 8.87
N LYS A 51 -1.13 -0.89 8.95
CA LYS A 51 -2.52 -0.57 8.57
C LYS A 51 -2.77 -0.77 7.07
N TRP A 52 -1.79 -0.45 6.24
CA TRP A 52 -1.92 -0.59 4.79
C TRP A 52 -1.92 -2.07 4.38
N GLU A 53 -1.04 -2.87 4.98
CA GLU A 53 -1.03 -4.34 4.84
C GLU A 53 -2.34 -4.96 5.37
N ALA A 54 -2.86 -4.46 6.49
CA ALA A 54 -4.16 -4.84 7.02
C ALA A 54 -5.32 -4.45 6.09
N SER A 55 -5.20 -3.34 5.34
CA SER A 55 -6.22 -2.92 4.36
C SER A 55 -6.17 -3.73 3.06
N ALA A 56 -5.00 -4.24 2.68
CA ALA A 56 -4.83 -5.11 1.52
C ALA A 56 -5.22 -6.57 1.82
N SER A 57 -4.91 -7.05 3.03
CA SER A 57 -5.31 -8.38 3.52
C SER A 57 -6.76 -8.42 4.02
N GLY A 58 -7.29 -7.26 4.41
CA GLY A 58 -8.61 -7.06 4.96
C GLY A 58 -9.68 -7.12 3.89
N LYS A 59 -10.35 -8.27 3.80
CA LYS A 59 -11.66 -8.43 3.15
C LYS A 59 -12.53 -7.20 3.41
N SER A 60 -12.87 -6.50 2.33
CA SER A 60 -13.99 -5.58 2.26
C SER A 60 -15.18 -6.18 3.04
N CYS A 61 -15.72 -5.43 4.00
CA CYS A 61 -16.92 -5.75 4.78
C CYS A 61 -16.75 -6.72 5.98
N SER A 62 -16.30 -6.19 7.12
CA SER A 62 -16.72 -6.68 8.45
C SER A 62 -16.92 -5.50 9.41
N THR A 63 -17.46 -4.40 8.88
CA THR A 63 -18.01 -3.35 9.74
C THR A 63 -19.32 -3.89 10.36
N PRO A 64 -19.63 -3.61 11.63
CA PRO A 64 -20.82 -4.14 12.31
C PRO A 64 -22.14 -3.76 11.62
N PHE A 65 -22.11 -2.69 10.82
CA PHE A 65 -23.25 -2.17 10.07
C PHE A 65 -23.74 -3.12 8.95
N ALA A 66 -22.89 -4.02 8.46
CA ALA A 66 -23.27 -4.98 7.43
C ALA A 66 -24.13 -6.15 7.94
N LYS A 67 -24.30 -6.28 9.26
CA LYS A 67 -25.14 -7.31 9.86
C LYS A 67 -26.62 -6.94 9.90
N GLU A 68 -26.95 -5.64 9.91
CA GLU A 68 -28.34 -5.17 10.01
C GLU A 68 -29.05 -5.10 8.64
N LEU A 69 -28.30 -5.00 7.54
CA LEU A 69 -28.88 -4.94 6.18
C LEU A 69 -29.35 -6.29 5.62
N TYR A 70 -28.99 -7.41 6.26
CA TYR A 70 -29.45 -8.76 5.86
C TYR A 70 -30.50 -9.37 6.79
N THR A 71 -31.08 -8.57 7.68
CA THR A 71 -32.18 -9.00 8.56
C THR A 71 -33.59 -8.70 8.05
N ASP A 72 -33.74 -8.12 6.85
CA ASP A 72 -35.07 -8.04 6.22
C ASP A 72 -35.27 -9.20 5.24
N LYS A 73 -35.48 -10.39 5.82
CA LYS A 73 -36.23 -11.47 5.18
C LYS A 73 -37.58 -11.58 5.88
N THR A 74 -38.44 -10.59 5.67
CA THR A 74 -39.87 -10.72 5.95
C THR A 74 -40.70 -9.91 4.96
N TYR A 75 -40.95 -10.47 3.77
CA TYR A 75 -42.31 -10.79 3.29
C TYR A 75 -42.27 -11.59 1.99
#